data_AF-A0A3E0KSJ0-F1
#
_entry.id   AF-A0A3E0KSJ0-F1
#
_cell.length_a   1.000
_cell.length_b   1.000
_cell.length_c   1.000
_cell.angle_alpha   90.00
_cell.angle_beta   90.00
_cell.angle_gamma   90.00
#
_symmetry.space_group_name_H-M   'P 1'
#
loop_
_entity.id
_entity.type
_entity.pdbx_description
1 polymer ?
#
loop_
_entity_poly.entity_id
_entity_poly.type
_entity_poly.pdbx_seq_one_letter_code
_entity_poly.pdbx_strand_id
1 'polypeptide(L)'
;MEEPTYSTAFLRRQVEQTEQRLAAVVPEVAEARALYEEAAGPAAARLQFYDAYAGQAFGSLWSGAEDLVDVLANLRLMARLIQQDVAALEETARRYAQLRLKQDTLQRYRDLLDAVETAAQARERRLGGAVNRDELQLALYDVAEDWERLRPHLFVPFFQEAGRRLQRLDRVAVPGREPGTWHLEEDALNRVLPDPFTARVEGGRLSLTGPRFYLRADHLYFDAVMEGAFGTYHVLAVGQMERAGPTRIQYRIEAIYIDGLPVDPGDPDVQADIYQNSLLAMDGRSLLPGAVAMRYEQNNGYLWLAPEPPEAN
;
A
#
# COMPACT_ATOMS: atom_id res chain seq x y z
N MET A 1 16.71 19.03 28.56
CA MET A 1 15.73 18.23 27.80
C MET A 1 14.52 19.12 27.64
N GLU A 2 14.31 19.66 26.44
CA GLU A 2 13.16 20.50 26.13
C GLU A 2 11.90 19.62 26.03
N GLU A 3 10.77 20.12 26.54
CA GLU A 3 9.49 19.43 26.48
C GLU A 3 8.97 19.39 25.03
N PRO A 4 8.44 18.25 24.55
CA PRO A 4 7.91 18.14 23.19
C PRO A 4 6.75 19.10 22.98
N THR A 5 6.65 19.70 21.78
CA THR A 5 5.49 20.53 21.43
C THR A 5 4.19 19.71 21.47
N TYR A 6 3.04 20.37 21.71
CA TYR A 6 1.72 19.70 21.84
C TYR A 6 1.41 18.78 20.65
N SER A 7 1.82 19.15 19.43
CA SER A 7 1.68 18.33 18.22
C SER A 7 2.50 17.04 18.28
N THR A 8 3.75 17.10 18.74
CA THR A 8 4.65 15.96 18.86
C THR A 8 4.21 15.03 19.99
N ALA A 9 3.75 15.59 21.12
CA ALA A 9 3.16 14.81 22.22
C ALA A 9 1.87 14.09 21.79
N PHE A 10 1.03 14.74 20.98
CA PHE A 10 -0.17 14.12 20.42
C PHE A 10 0.14 12.98 19.45
N LEU A 11 1.12 13.16 18.55
CA LEU A 11 1.58 12.12 17.63
C LEU A 11 2.13 10.90 18.39
N ARG A 12 2.99 11.11 19.40
CA ARG A 12 3.49 10.04 20.26
C ARG A 12 2.37 9.25 20.92
N ARG A 13 1.35 9.95 21.42
CA ARG A 13 0.17 9.30 22.00
C ARG A 13 -0.61 8.47 20.96
N GLN A 14 -0.69 8.92 19.71
CA GLN A 14 -1.32 8.14 18.64
C GLN A 14 -0.51 6.89 18.29
N VAL A 15 0.83 6.99 18.27
CA VAL A 15 1.73 5.84 18.10
C VAL A 15 1.50 4.83 19.21
N GLU A 16 1.58 5.24 20.48
CA GLU A 16 1.36 4.37 21.65
C GLU A 16 0.00 3.68 21.62
N GLN A 17 -1.08 4.42 21.28
CA GLN A 17 -2.42 3.85 21.17
C GLN A 17 -2.53 2.83 20.03
N THR A 18 -1.85 3.07 18.92
CA THR A 18 -1.83 2.15 17.77
C THR A 18 -1.04 0.90 18.11
N GLU A 19 0.10 1.03 18.79
CA GLU A 19 0.91 -0.09 19.27
C GLU A 19 0.15 -0.97 20.26
N GLN A 20 -0.59 -0.37 21.21
CA GLN A 20 -1.44 -1.12 22.14
C GLN A 20 -2.54 -1.92 21.41
N ARG A 21 -3.18 -1.30 20.40
CA ARG A 21 -4.19 -2.00 19.58
C ARG A 21 -3.57 -3.13 18.76
N LEU A 22 -2.37 -2.93 18.22
CA LEU A 22 -1.64 -3.95 17.48
C LEU A 22 -1.28 -5.12 18.40
N ALA A 23 -0.75 -4.84 19.59
CA ALA A 23 -0.40 -5.84 20.60
C ALA A 23 -1.62 -6.68 21.05
N ALA A 24 -2.82 -6.11 21.03
CA ALA A 24 -4.05 -6.84 21.30
C ALA A 24 -4.52 -7.71 20.12
N VAL A 25 -4.37 -7.25 18.87
CA VAL A 25 -4.85 -7.96 17.67
C VAL A 25 -3.90 -9.07 17.22
N VAL A 26 -2.59 -8.92 17.41
CA VAL A 26 -1.58 -9.94 17.04
C VAL A 26 -1.88 -11.33 17.61
N PRO A 27 -2.18 -11.51 18.92
CA PRO A 27 -2.53 -12.82 19.45
C PRO A 27 -3.87 -13.35 18.91
N GLU A 28 -4.87 -12.49 18.68
CA GLU A 28 -6.16 -12.88 18.08
C GLU A 28 -5.96 -13.42 16.65
N VAL A 29 -5.08 -12.81 15.86
CA VAL A 29 -4.74 -13.29 14.51
C VAL A 29 -4.02 -14.62 14.57
N ALA A 30 -3.07 -14.79 15.50
CA ALA A 30 -2.35 -16.05 15.67
C ALA A 30 -3.28 -17.20 16.06
N GLU A 31 -4.22 -16.96 16.97
CA GLU A 31 -5.26 -17.92 17.36
C GLU A 31 -6.19 -18.25 16.19
N ALA A 32 -6.71 -17.23 15.50
CA ALA A 32 -7.58 -17.44 14.33
C ALA A 32 -6.88 -18.19 13.19
N ARG A 33 -5.58 -17.93 12.99
CA ARG A 33 -4.76 -18.67 12.03
C ARG A 33 -4.61 -20.13 12.45
N ALA A 34 -4.31 -20.41 13.71
CA ALA A 34 -4.20 -21.77 14.23
C ALA A 34 -5.51 -22.55 14.06
N LEU A 35 -6.65 -21.93 14.39
CA LEU A 35 -7.98 -22.51 14.19
C LEU A 35 -8.28 -22.79 12.71
N TYR A 36 -7.90 -21.89 11.81
CA TYR A 36 -8.04 -22.10 10.37
C TYR A 36 -7.15 -23.24 9.88
N GLU A 37 -5.88 -23.29 10.29
CA GLU A 37 -4.94 -24.36 9.91
C GLU A 37 -5.38 -25.73 10.46
N GLU A 38 -5.88 -25.77 11.70
CA GLU A 38 -6.46 -26.97 12.32
C GLU A 38 -7.72 -27.45 11.59
N ALA A 39 -8.56 -26.55 11.08
CA ALA A 39 -9.74 -26.90 10.30
C ALA A 39 -9.42 -27.28 8.85
N ALA A 40 -8.43 -26.63 8.23
CA ALA A 40 -8.11 -26.77 6.80
C ALA A 40 -7.52 -28.14 6.46
N GLY A 41 -6.61 -28.68 7.27
CA GLY A 41 -6.00 -29.99 7.04
C GLY A 41 -7.03 -31.14 6.99
N PRO A 42 -7.85 -31.32 8.04
CA PRO A 42 -8.94 -32.30 8.04
C PRO A 42 -9.98 -32.04 6.95
N ALA A 43 -10.32 -30.79 6.64
CA ALA A 43 -11.26 -30.47 5.57
C ALA A 43 -10.71 -30.87 4.19
N ALA A 44 -9.44 -30.62 3.90
CA ALA A 44 -8.79 -31.06 2.66
C ALA A 44 -8.78 -32.59 2.53
N ALA A 45 -8.47 -33.31 3.62
CA ALA A 45 -8.53 -34.77 3.65
C ALA A 45 -9.96 -35.30 3.42
N ARG A 46 -10.98 -34.67 4.02
CA ARG A 46 -12.39 -35.01 3.80
C ARG A 46 -12.82 -34.75 2.35
N LEU A 47 -12.44 -33.63 1.76
CA LEU A 47 -12.71 -33.32 0.35
C LEU A 47 -12.08 -34.33 -0.61
N GLN A 48 -10.82 -34.72 -0.37
CA GLN A 48 -10.16 -35.78 -1.14
C GLN A 48 -10.85 -37.14 -0.99
N PHE A 49 -11.31 -37.47 0.23
CA PHE A 49 -12.10 -38.67 0.47
C PHE A 49 -13.41 -38.65 -0.30
N TYR A 50 -14.14 -37.53 -0.29
CA TYR A 50 -15.40 -37.40 -1.03
C TYR A 50 -15.20 -37.53 -2.54
N ASP A 51 -14.12 -36.96 -3.09
CA ASP A 51 -13.78 -37.08 -4.51
C ASP A 51 -13.50 -38.55 -4.90
N ALA A 52 -12.68 -39.25 -4.10
CA ALA A 52 -12.37 -40.66 -4.31
C ALA A 52 -13.62 -41.56 -4.19
N TYR A 53 -14.46 -41.32 -3.18
CA TYR A 53 -15.70 -42.08 -2.97
C TYR A 53 -16.72 -41.80 -4.09
N ALA A 54 -16.89 -40.54 -4.51
CA ALA A 54 -17.79 -40.21 -5.61
C ALA A 54 -17.42 -40.99 -6.88
N GLY A 55 -16.13 -41.06 -7.22
CA GLY A 55 -15.64 -41.89 -8.33
C GLY A 55 -16.01 -43.37 -8.22
N GLN A 56 -15.89 -43.95 -7.02
CA GLN A 56 -16.27 -45.36 -6.77
C GLN A 56 -17.79 -45.58 -6.82
N ALA A 57 -18.57 -44.67 -6.23
CA ALA A 57 -20.03 -44.72 -6.24
C ALA A 57 -20.56 -44.62 -7.68
N PHE A 58 -20.05 -43.70 -8.51
CA PHE A 58 -20.39 -43.63 -9.93
C PHE A 58 -20.03 -44.91 -10.69
N GLY A 59 -18.87 -45.52 -10.38
CA GLY A 59 -18.48 -46.83 -10.92
C GLY A 59 -19.49 -47.93 -10.57
N SER A 60 -19.94 -47.99 -9.31
CA SER A 60 -20.92 -48.98 -8.83
C SER A 60 -22.32 -48.81 -9.44
N LEU A 61 -22.74 -47.56 -9.67
CA LEU A 61 -23.99 -47.25 -10.38
C LEU A 61 -23.93 -47.70 -11.84
N TRP A 62 -22.77 -47.54 -12.49
CA TRP A 62 -22.56 -47.97 -13.87
C TRP A 62 -22.46 -49.50 -14.02
N SER A 63 -21.92 -50.20 -13.02
CA SER A 63 -21.78 -51.66 -13.03
C SER A 63 -23.04 -52.43 -12.59
N GLY A 64 -24.14 -51.73 -12.28
CA GLY A 64 -25.42 -52.35 -11.92
C GLY A 64 -25.47 -52.86 -10.48
N ALA A 65 -25.10 -52.04 -9.49
CA ALA A 65 -25.22 -52.38 -8.07
C ALA A 65 -26.66 -52.78 -7.66
N GLU A 66 -26.78 -53.83 -6.84
CA GLU A 66 -28.06 -54.35 -6.34
C GLU A 66 -28.81 -53.36 -5.42
N ASP A 67 -28.08 -52.49 -4.68
CA ASP A 67 -28.64 -51.50 -3.74
C ASP A 67 -28.44 -50.04 -4.20
N LEU A 68 -29.05 -49.72 -5.33
CA LEU A 68 -28.99 -48.39 -5.96
C LEU A 68 -29.52 -47.26 -5.06
N VAL A 69 -30.49 -47.56 -4.19
CA VAL A 69 -31.10 -46.60 -3.25
C VAL A 69 -30.10 -46.16 -2.19
N ASP A 70 -29.31 -47.08 -1.65
CA ASP A 70 -28.33 -46.80 -0.60
C ASP A 70 -27.15 -45.99 -1.14
N VAL A 71 -26.71 -46.28 -2.37
CA VAL A 71 -25.67 -45.49 -3.04
C VAL A 71 -26.13 -44.03 -3.24
N LEU A 72 -27.37 -43.82 -3.68
CA LEU A 72 -27.93 -42.48 -3.85
C LEU A 72 -28.18 -41.76 -2.51
N ALA A 73 -28.58 -42.49 -1.46
CA ALA A 73 -28.73 -41.94 -0.11
C ALA A 73 -27.39 -41.47 0.47
N ASN A 74 -26.33 -42.28 0.29
CA ASN A 74 -24.97 -41.93 0.72
C ASN A 74 -24.41 -40.74 -0.06
N LEU A 75 -24.64 -40.66 -1.38
CA LEU A 75 -24.26 -39.48 -2.18
C LEU A 75 -24.95 -38.20 -1.70
N ARG A 76 -26.24 -38.27 -1.36
CA ARG A 76 -26.98 -37.12 -0.80
C ARG A 76 -26.48 -36.72 0.58
N LEU A 77 -26.16 -37.68 1.44
CA LEU A 77 -25.62 -37.42 2.77
C LEU A 77 -24.25 -36.75 2.67
N MET A 78 -23.36 -37.26 1.83
CA MET A 78 -22.05 -36.64 1.58
C MET A 78 -22.16 -35.23 1.01
N ALA A 79 -23.08 -34.98 0.06
CA ALA A 79 -23.29 -33.63 -0.48
C ALA A 79 -23.65 -32.62 0.63
N ARG A 80 -24.45 -33.02 1.62
CA ARG A 80 -24.76 -32.18 2.79
C ARG A 80 -23.54 -31.99 3.70
N LEU A 81 -22.76 -33.04 3.94
CA LEU A 81 -21.55 -32.97 4.77
C LEU A 81 -20.48 -32.09 4.12
N ILE A 82 -20.29 -32.17 2.80
CA ILE A 82 -19.43 -31.27 2.02
C ILE A 82 -19.87 -29.81 2.23
N GLN A 83 -21.16 -29.52 2.08
CA GLN A 83 -21.67 -28.16 2.26
C GLN A 83 -21.41 -27.63 3.69
N GLN A 84 -21.59 -28.48 4.71
CA GLN A 84 -21.32 -28.11 6.10
C GLN A 84 -19.83 -27.90 6.36
N ASP A 85 -18.98 -28.79 5.87
CA ASP A 85 -17.52 -28.70 6.00
C ASP A 85 -16.97 -27.45 5.30
N VAL A 86 -17.45 -27.17 4.09
CA VAL A 86 -17.07 -25.97 3.32
C VAL A 86 -17.56 -24.71 4.04
N ALA A 87 -18.80 -24.68 4.54
CA ALA A 87 -19.32 -23.51 5.25
C ALA A 87 -18.54 -23.20 6.55
N ALA A 88 -18.16 -24.23 7.32
CA ALA A 88 -17.36 -24.07 8.53
C ALA A 88 -15.92 -23.58 8.21
N LEU A 89 -15.33 -24.09 7.13
CA LEU A 89 -14.03 -23.61 6.65
C LEU A 89 -14.11 -22.16 6.14
N GLU A 90 -15.19 -21.81 5.44
CA GLU A 90 -15.43 -20.43 4.99
C GLU A 90 -15.64 -19.45 6.14
N GLU A 91 -16.30 -19.88 7.23
CA GLU A 91 -16.48 -19.05 8.42
C GLU A 91 -15.14 -18.76 9.11
N THR A 92 -14.34 -19.79 9.38
CA THR A 92 -13.01 -19.65 10.00
C THR A 92 -12.06 -18.85 9.10
N ALA A 93 -12.07 -19.09 7.79
CA ALA A 93 -11.30 -18.33 6.81
C ALA A 93 -11.71 -16.85 6.78
N ARG A 94 -13.03 -16.55 6.83
CA ARG A 94 -13.52 -15.16 6.88
C ARG A 94 -13.08 -14.45 8.15
N ARG A 95 -13.19 -15.10 9.31
CA ARG A 95 -12.76 -14.53 10.60
C ARG A 95 -11.26 -14.24 10.62
N TYR A 96 -10.44 -15.20 10.17
CA TYR A 96 -9.00 -14.99 10.04
C TYR A 96 -8.68 -13.85 9.07
N ALA A 97 -9.33 -13.81 7.90
CA ALA A 97 -9.11 -12.75 6.91
C ALA A 97 -9.47 -11.35 7.44
N GLN A 98 -10.55 -11.21 8.22
CA GLN A 98 -10.94 -9.94 8.84
C GLN A 98 -9.93 -9.48 9.90
N LEU A 99 -9.48 -10.40 10.77
CA LEU A 99 -8.49 -10.07 11.78
C LEU A 99 -7.13 -9.71 11.17
N ARG A 100 -6.72 -10.45 10.14
CA ARG A 100 -5.52 -10.12 9.36
C ARG A 100 -5.62 -8.75 8.71
N LEU A 101 -6.74 -8.43 8.05
CA LEU A 101 -6.96 -7.10 7.46
C LEU A 101 -6.86 -5.98 8.51
N LYS A 102 -7.41 -6.21 9.71
CA LYS A 102 -7.32 -5.29 10.84
C LYS A 102 -5.87 -5.10 11.30
N GLN A 103 -5.11 -6.19 11.45
CA GLN A 103 -3.69 -6.14 11.78
C GLN A 103 -2.89 -5.38 10.71
N ASP A 104 -3.07 -5.74 9.44
CA ASP A 104 -2.36 -5.12 8.31
C ASP A 104 -2.67 -3.62 8.24
N THR A 105 -3.93 -3.22 8.46
CA THR A 105 -4.33 -1.80 8.52
C THR A 105 -3.65 -1.06 9.66
N LEU A 106 -3.62 -1.65 10.87
CA LEU A 106 -2.96 -1.05 12.04
C LEU A 106 -1.45 -0.95 11.85
N GLN A 107 -0.82 -1.99 11.33
CA GLN A 107 0.62 -2.00 11.05
C GLN A 107 0.99 -0.91 10.04
N ARG A 108 0.26 -0.83 8.92
CA ARG A 108 0.49 0.23 7.92
C ARG A 108 0.27 1.61 8.54
N TYR A 109 -0.79 1.81 9.32
CA TYR A 109 -1.02 3.09 9.98
C TYR A 109 0.13 3.48 10.92
N ARG A 110 0.63 2.53 11.71
CA ARG A 110 1.81 2.71 12.57
C ARG A 110 3.05 3.09 11.75
N ASP A 111 3.31 2.40 10.64
CA ASP A 111 4.48 2.69 9.81
C ASP A 111 4.42 4.09 9.16
N LEU A 112 3.22 4.62 8.90
CA LEU A 112 3.03 6.01 8.47
C LEU A 112 3.25 6.98 9.64
N LEU A 113 2.75 6.67 10.83
CA LEU A 113 2.97 7.50 12.02
C LEU A 113 4.46 7.64 12.34
N ASP A 114 5.25 6.57 12.17
CA ASP A 114 6.72 6.62 12.33
C ASP A 114 7.36 7.64 11.38
N ALA A 115 6.94 7.69 10.11
CA ALA A 115 7.45 8.67 9.15
C ALA A 115 7.06 10.11 9.52
N VAL A 116 5.80 10.32 9.94
CA VAL A 116 5.32 11.63 10.40
C VAL A 116 6.05 12.07 11.68
N GLU A 117 6.27 11.15 12.63
CA GLU A 117 7.04 11.46 13.84
C GLU A 117 8.49 11.83 13.49
N THR A 118 9.13 11.09 12.58
CA THR A 118 10.49 11.39 12.13
C THR A 118 10.59 12.79 11.53
N ALA A 119 9.62 13.18 10.69
CA ALA A 119 9.54 14.53 10.13
C ALA A 119 9.30 15.60 11.23
N ALA A 120 8.44 15.32 12.22
CA ALA A 120 8.19 16.23 13.33
C ALA A 120 9.44 16.41 14.22
N GLN A 121 10.18 15.34 14.50
CA GLN A 121 11.45 15.41 15.23
C GLN A 121 12.54 16.16 14.44
N ALA A 122 12.58 15.99 13.11
CA ALA A 122 13.46 16.78 12.26
C ALA A 122 13.11 18.27 12.34
N ARG A 123 11.83 18.62 12.35
CA ARG A 123 11.36 19.99 12.57
C ARG A 123 11.83 20.56 13.90
N GLU A 124 11.65 19.83 15.00
CA GLU A 124 12.07 20.27 16.34
C GLU A 124 13.59 20.52 16.38
N ARG A 125 14.39 19.61 15.79
CA ARG A 125 15.84 19.77 15.68
C ARG A 125 16.23 21.02 14.87
N ARG A 126 15.55 21.27 13.75
CA ARG A 126 15.81 22.41 12.87
C ARG A 126 15.43 23.73 13.51
N LEU A 127 14.27 23.77 14.19
CA LEU A 127 13.81 24.96 14.88
C LEU A 127 14.60 25.23 16.16
N GLY A 128 15.24 24.23 16.77
CA GLY A 128 16.12 24.42 17.94
C GLY A 128 15.41 25.12 19.11
N GLY A 129 14.10 24.91 19.25
CA GLY A 129 13.26 25.60 20.24
C GLY A 129 12.76 26.99 19.82
N ALA A 130 12.92 27.41 18.56
CA ALA A 130 12.41 28.69 18.05
C ALA A 130 10.90 28.84 18.30
N VAL A 131 10.55 29.79 19.17
CA VAL A 131 9.15 30.06 19.59
C VAL A 131 8.59 31.30 18.90
N ASN A 132 9.46 32.16 18.32
CA ASN A 132 9.04 33.42 17.71
C ASN A 132 8.90 33.33 16.19
N ARG A 133 8.11 34.26 15.64
CA ARG A 133 7.71 34.27 14.22
C ARG A 133 8.90 34.50 13.27
N ASP A 134 9.88 35.28 13.68
CA ASP A 134 11.00 35.70 12.82
C ASP A 134 11.99 34.54 12.63
N GLU A 135 12.29 33.78 13.69
CA GLU A 135 13.11 32.56 13.60
C GLU A 135 12.45 31.48 12.75
N LEU A 136 11.13 31.29 12.88
CA LEU A 136 10.38 30.38 12.02
C LEU A 136 10.46 30.82 10.55
N GLN A 137 10.37 32.11 10.28
CA GLN A 137 10.45 32.63 8.92
C GLN A 137 11.84 32.44 8.32
N LEU A 138 12.91 32.63 9.10
CA LEU A 138 14.28 32.33 8.67
C LEU A 138 14.45 30.84 8.36
N ALA A 139 13.98 29.94 9.22
CA ALA A 139 14.06 28.50 8.98
C ALA A 139 13.29 28.06 7.72
N LEU A 140 12.15 28.70 7.43
CA LEU A 140 11.40 28.47 6.18
C LEU A 140 12.17 28.93 4.95
N TYR A 141 12.86 30.08 5.02
CA TYR A 141 13.72 30.56 3.93
C TYR A 141 14.89 29.61 3.66
N ASP A 142 15.60 29.18 4.70
CA ASP A 142 16.74 28.26 4.55
C ASP A 142 16.30 26.93 3.90
N VAL A 143 15.17 26.39 4.35
CA VAL A 143 14.58 25.18 3.76
C VAL A 143 14.20 25.39 2.30
N ALA A 144 13.60 26.53 1.96
CA ALA A 144 13.22 26.82 0.58
C ALA A 144 14.45 26.93 -0.33
N GLU A 145 15.52 27.59 0.12
CA GLU A 145 16.75 27.73 -0.66
C GLU A 145 17.41 26.37 -0.93
N ASP A 146 17.53 25.53 0.10
CA ASP A 146 18.11 24.20 -0.03
C ASP A 146 17.23 23.28 -0.89
N TRP A 147 15.91 23.38 -0.74
CA TRP A 147 14.95 22.67 -1.55
C TRP A 147 15.11 23.01 -3.04
N GLU A 148 15.22 24.29 -3.40
CA GLU A 148 15.40 24.71 -4.79
C GLU A 148 16.70 24.18 -5.40
N ARG A 149 17.74 24.00 -4.59
CA ARG A 149 19.00 23.37 -5.04
C ARG A 149 18.88 21.86 -5.22
N LEU A 150 18.05 21.19 -4.42
CA LEU A 150 17.95 19.73 -4.43
C LEU A 150 16.85 19.18 -5.35
N ARG A 151 15.70 19.87 -5.43
CA ARG A 151 14.49 19.49 -6.17
C ARG A 151 14.74 19.08 -7.63
N PRO A 152 15.42 19.89 -8.48
CA PRO A 152 15.61 19.55 -9.89
C PRO A 152 16.61 18.40 -10.10
N HIS A 153 17.42 18.06 -9.10
CA HIS A 153 18.47 17.04 -9.22
C HIS A 153 18.12 15.72 -8.54
N LEU A 154 17.33 15.74 -7.48
CA LEU A 154 16.92 14.56 -6.73
C LEU A 154 15.42 14.29 -6.86
N PHE A 155 14.58 15.21 -6.39
CA PHE A 155 13.16 14.94 -6.19
C PHE A 155 12.43 14.67 -7.51
N VAL A 156 12.47 15.62 -8.44
CA VAL A 156 11.78 15.47 -9.74
C VAL A 156 12.36 14.30 -10.55
N PRO A 157 13.70 14.15 -10.71
CA PRO A 157 14.27 13.01 -11.42
C PRO A 157 13.98 11.65 -10.78
N PHE A 158 13.89 11.58 -9.45
CA PHE A 158 13.50 10.36 -8.74
C PHE A 158 12.11 9.89 -9.17
N PHE A 159 11.11 10.78 -9.14
CA PHE A 159 9.75 10.42 -9.55
C PHE A 159 9.65 10.04 -11.03
N GLN A 160 10.44 10.68 -11.90
CA GLN A 160 10.53 10.30 -13.30
C GLN A 160 11.11 8.90 -13.49
N GLU A 161 12.19 8.57 -12.76
CA GLU A 161 12.81 7.25 -12.81
C GLU A 161 11.90 6.16 -12.19
N ALA A 162 11.26 6.46 -11.06
CA ALA A 162 10.27 5.57 -10.46
C ALA A 162 9.11 5.30 -11.42
N GLY A 163 8.58 6.34 -12.09
CA GLY A 163 7.56 6.20 -13.13
C GLY A 163 8.01 5.34 -14.32
N ARG A 164 9.26 5.49 -14.78
CA ARG A 164 9.83 4.62 -15.83
C ARG A 164 9.85 3.15 -15.43
N ARG A 165 10.23 2.84 -14.19
CA ARG A 165 10.22 1.45 -13.68
C ARG A 165 8.82 0.86 -13.57
N LEU A 166 7.82 1.72 -13.37
CA LEU A 166 6.41 1.37 -13.28
C LEU A 166 5.67 1.36 -14.64
N GLN A 167 6.34 1.57 -15.77
CA GLN A 167 5.70 1.43 -17.09
C GLN A 167 5.25 -0.01 -17.39
N ARG A 168 5.88 -0.99 -16.74
CA ARG A 168 5.54 -2.41 -16.82
C ARG A 168 4.85 -2.89 -15.55
N LEU A 169 3.64 -2.37 -15.34
CA LEU A 169 2.82 -2.74 -14.18
C LEU A 169 2.54 -4.24 -14.13
N ASP A 170 2.54 -4.94 -15.27
CA ASP A 170 2.44 -6.41 -15.39
C ASP A 170 3.49 -7.18 -14.56
N ARG A 171 4.60 -6.55 -14.19
CA ARG A 171 5.66 -7.16 -13.38
C ARG A 171 5.49 -6.97 -11.88
N VAL A 172 4.64 -6.04 -11.46
CA VAL A 172 4.50 -5.62 -10.05
C VAL A 172 3.10 -5.81 -9.51
N ALA A 173 2.07 -5.71 -10.36
CA ALA A 173 0.70 -5.93 -9.97
C ALA A 173 0.37 -7.42 -9.95
N VAL A 174 -0.53 -7.80 -9.03
CA VAL A 174 -1.04 -9.17 -8.89
C VAL A 174 -2.48 -9.24 -9.38
N PRO A 175 -2.93 -10.38 -9.95
CA PRO A 175 -4.33 -10.56 -10.32
C PRO A 175 -5.26 -10.40 -9.12
N GLY A 176 -6.35 -9.65 -9.30
CA GLY A 176 -7.41 -9.51 -8.32
C GLY A 176 -8.33 -10.74 -8.28
N ARG A 177 -9.33 -10.72 -7.38
CA ARG A 177 -10.31 -11.82 -7.26
C ARG A 177 -11.23 -11.92 -8.46
N GLU A 178 -11.57 -10.79 -9.06
CA GLU A 178 -12.43 -10.73 -10.24
C GLU A 178 -11.59 -10.85 -11.52
N PRO A 179 -12.01 -11.66 -12.51
CA PRO A 179 -11.31 -11.77 -13.78
C PRO A 179 -11.12 -10.40 -14.44
N GLY A 180 -9.88 -10.11 -14.87
CA GLY A 180 -9.53 -8.84 -15.50
C GLY A 180 -9.27 -7.69 -14.52
N THR A 181 -9.24 -7.94 -13.21
CA THR A 181 -8.83 -6.97 -12.19
C THR A 181 -7.42 -7.23 -11.70
N TRP A 182 -6.75 -6.18 -11.21
CA TRP A 182 -5.36 -6.22 -10.76
C TRP A 182 -5.18 -5.36 -9.50
N HIS A 183 -4.28 -5.78 -8.62
CA HIS A 183 -3.87 -5.00 -7.46
C HIS A 183 -2.40 -4.61 -7.58
N LEU A 184 -2.08 -3.32 -7.46
CA LEU A 184 -0.72 -2.85 -7.20
C LEU A 184 -0.55 -2.67 -5.70
N GLU A 185 0.10 -3.63 -5.04
CA GLU A 185 0.34 -3.60 -3.60
C GLU A 185 1.42 -2.57 -3.22
N GLU A 186 1.27 -1.92 -2.06
CA GLU A 186 2.23 -0.95 -1.49
C GLU A 186 3.64 -1.56 -1.41
N ASP A 187 3.76 -2.81 -0.96
CA ASP A 187 5.05 -3.49 -0.85
C ASP A 187 5.66 -3.78 -2.23
N ALA A 188 4.83 -4.06 -3.25
CA ALA A 188 5.31 -4.23 -4.62
C ALA A 188 5.76 -2.91 -5.24
N LEU A 189 5.02 -1.82 -5.01
CA LEU A 189 5.40 -0.47 -5.40
C LEU A 189 6.74 -0.06 -4.77
N ASN A 190 6.90 -0.29 -3.47
CA ASN A 190 8.11 0.09 -2.73
C ASN A 190 9.35 -0.70 -3.17
N ARG A 191 9.20 -1.98 -3.55
CA ARG A 191 10.31 -2.82 -4.03
C ARG A 191 10.96 -2.34 -5.33
N VAL A 192 10.24 -1.59 -6.16
CA VAL A 192 10.76 -1.14 -7.46
C VAL A 192 11.35 0.27 -7.43
N LEU A 193 11.22 0.99 -6.32
CA LEU A 193 11.78 2.32 -6.19
C LEU A 193 13.31 2.27 -6.26
N PRO A 194 13.94 3.29 -6.89
CA PRO A 194 15.39 3.43 -6.83
C PRO A 194 15.85 3.74 -5.39
N ASP A 195 16.65 2.86 -4.78
CA ASP A 195 17.23 3.11 -3.46
C ASP A 195 18.71 2.61 -3.40
N PRO A 196 19.69 3.50 -3.14
CA PRO A 196 19.56 4.95 -3.18
C PRO A 196 19.39 5.46 -4.61
N PHE A 197 18.67 6.57 -4.79
CA PHE A 197 18.72 7.37 -6.00
C PHE A 197 19.83 8.41 -5.86
N THR A 198 20.76 8.50 -6.81
CA THR A 198 21.91 9.42 -6.70
C THR A 198 22.07 10.28 -7.93
N ALA A 199 22.47 11.54 -7.71
CA ALA A 199 22.79 12.49 -8.77
C ALA A 199 24.16 13.12 -8.51
N ARG A 200 24.92 13.38 -9.58
CA ARG A 200 26.16 14.16 -9.52
C ARG A 200 25.85 15.60 -9.91
N VAL A 201 26.26 16.54 -9.07
CA VAL A 201 26.10 17.98 -9.28
C VAL A 201 27.44 18.68 -9.08
N GLU A 202 27.53 19.94 -9.52
CA GLU A 202 28.66 20.78 -9.16
C GLU A 202 28.71 20.94 -7.63
N GLY A 203 29.82 20.54 -7.00
CA GLY A 203 29.96 20.55 -5.54
C GLY A 203 29.75 19.20 -4.84
N GLY A 204 29.35 18.12 -5.54
CA GLY A 204 29.41 16.77 -4.97
C GLY A 204 28.36 15.78 -5.48
N ARG A 205 28.06 14.79 -4.64
CA ARG A 205 27.03 13.79 -4.87
C ARG A 205 25.84 14.10 -3.98
N LEU A 206 24.65 14.14 -4.58
CA LEU A 206 23.37 14.18 -3.89
C LEU A 206 22.78 12.76 -3.87
N SER A 207 22.04 12.42 -2.82
CA SER A 207 21.39 11.11 -2.67
C SER A 207 20.01 11.25 -2.07
N LEU A 208 19.05 10.46 -2.55
CA LEU A 208 17.75 10.24 -1.94
C LEU A 208 17.72 8.77 -1.51
N THR A 209 17.56 8.54 -0.22
CA THR A 209 17.71 7.24 0.44
C THR A 209 16.44 6.85 1.18
N GLY A 210 16.20 5.54 1.27
CA GLY A 210 15.01 4.99 1.92
C GLY A 210 13.67 5.48 1.38
N PRO A 211 13.49 5.72 0.06
CA PRO A 211 12.20 6.15 -0.46
C PRO A 211 11.12 5.11 -0.16
N ARG A 212 9.98 5.58 0.35
CA ARG A 212 8.85 4.71 0.68
C ARG A 212 7.52 5.40 0.43
N PHE A 213 6.62 4.69 -0.23
CA PHE A 213 5.22 5.06 -0.36
C PHE A 213 4.36 4.39 0.72
N TYR A 214 3.35 5.10 1.16
CA TYR A 214 2.29 4.61 2.03
C TYR A 214 0.93 4.89 1.39
N LEU A 215 0.24 3.83 0.95
CA LEU A 215 -1.07 3.89 0.32
C LEU A 215 -2.17 3.81 1.37
N ARG A 216 -2.96 4.86 1.51
CA ARG A 216 -4.16 4.90 2.35
C ARG A 216 -5.38 5.05 1.45
N ALA A 217 -6.57 4.71 1.95
CA ALA A 217 -7.79 4.77 1.16
C ALA A 217 -8.09 6.17 0.59
N ASP A 218 -7.61 7.21 1.26
CA ASP A 218 -7.80 8.62 0.94
C ASP A 218 -6.58 9.28 0.31
N HIS A 219 -5.37 8.99 0.81
CA HIS A 219 -4.14 9.66 0.39
C HIS A 219 -2.97 8.69 0.13
N LEU A 220 -2.02 9.15 -0.70
CA LEU A 220 -0.72 8.55 -0.92
C LEU A 220 0.35 9.45 -0.30
N TYR A 221 1.14 8.86 0.60
CA TYR A 221 2.27 9.53 1.25
C TYR A 221 3.57 9.00 0.68
N PHE A 222 4.57 9.87 0.59
CA PHE A 222 5.94 9.54 0.21
C PHE A 222 6.89 10.06 1.28
N ASP A 223 7.75 9.18 1.79
CA ASP A 223 8.83 9.49 2.74
C ASP A 223 10.18 9.17 2.11
N ALA A 224 11.18 10.01 2.36
CA ALA A 224 12.57 9.76 2.00
C ALA A 224 13.53 10.66 2.78
N VAL A 225 14.82 10.32 2.75
CA VAL A 225 15.90 11.19 3.23
C VAL A 225 16.72 11.70 2.05
N MET A 226 16.79 13.02 1.90
CA MET A 226 17.63 13.69 0.92
C MET A 226 18.94 14.17 1.57
N GLU A 227 20.06 13.72 1.02
CA GLU A 227 21.41 13.99 1.52
C GLU A 227 22.26 14.65 0.43
N GLY A 228 23.10 15.60 0.82
CA GLY A 228 24.02 16.26 -0.11
C GLY A 228 24.97 17.24 0.56
N ALA A 229 25.66 18.03 -0.26
CA ALA A 229 26.60 19.05 0.20
C ALA A 229 25.94 20.16 1.05
N PHE A 230 24.62 20.31 0.93
CA PHE A 230 23.84 21.36 1.59
C PHE A 230 23.27 20.91 2.94
N GLY A 231 23.15 19.60 3.18
CA GLY A 231 22.62 19.06 4.42
C GLY A 231 21.95 17.70 4.26
N THR A 232 21.22 17.33 5.29
CA THR A 232 20.37 16.13 5.34
C THR A 232 18.96 16.55 5.72
N TYR A 233 17.98 16.13 4.93
CA TYR A 233 16.60 16.57 5.05
C TYR A 233 15.66 15.36 4.96
N HIS A 234 14.70 15.27 5.87
CA HIS A 234 13.57 14.37 5.75
C HIS A 234 12.50 15.00 4.87
N VAL A 235 12.05 14.26 3.86
CA VAL A 235 11.04 14.72 2.92
C VAL A 235 9.80 13.88 3.08
N LEU A 236 8.68 14.54 3.39
CA LEU A 236 7.36 13.94 3.42
C LEU A 236 6.48 14.65 2.38
N ALA A 237 5.98 13.92 1.39
CA ALA A 237 4.99 14.43 0.46
C ALA A 237 3.65 13.71 0.68
N VAL A 238 2.56 14.46 0.52
CA VAL A 238 1.19 13.96 0.63
C VAL A 238 0.44 14.34 -0.62
N GLY A 239 -0.39 13.43 -1.11
CA GLY A 239 -1.23 13.68 -2.26
C GLY A 239 -2.17 12.52 -2.54
N GLN A 240 -2.57 12.36 -3.80
CA GLN A 240 -3.48 11.29 -4.20
C GLN A 240 -3.18 10.79 -5.61
N MET A 241 -3.64 9.58 -5.90
CA MET A 241 -3.65 9.07 -7.26
C MET A 241 -4.75 9.76 -8.07
N GLU A 242 -4.40 10.30 -9.23
CA GLU A 242 -5.37 10.90 -10.16
C GLU A 242 -5.27 10.32 -11.56
N ARG A 243 -6.35 10.44 -12.33
CA ARG A 243 -6.39 10.02 -13.73
C ARG A 243 -5.61 11.01 -14.59
N ALA A 244 -4.57 10.53 -15.28
CA ALA A 244 -3.74 11.31 -16.21
C ALA A 244 -4.10 11.05 -17.69
N GLY A 245 -4.99 10.09 -17.95
CA GLY A 245 -5.46 9.73 -19.28
C GLY A 245 -6.34 8.47 -19.22
N PRO A 246 -6.80 7.94 -20.37
CA PRO A 246 -7.72 6.81 -20.40
C PRO A 246 -7.19 5.60 -19.64
N THR A 247 -5.91 5.28 -19.80
CA THR A 247 -5.24 4.13 -19.17
C THR A 247 -4.08 4.54 -18.26
N ARG A 248 -3.97 5.83 -17.94
CA ARG A 248 -2.86 6.38 -17.16
C ARG A 248 -3.34 7.00 -15.86
N ILE A 249 -2.58 6.73 -14.81
CA ILE A 249 -2.73 7.35 -13.50
C ILE A 249 -1.42 8.00 -13.10
N GLN A 250 -1.48 9.01 -12.26
CA GLN A 250 -0.30 9.70 -11.75
C GLN A 250 -0.45 10.03 -10.27
N TYR A 251 0.66 10.28 -9.61
CA TYR A 251 0.65 10.79 -8.24
C TYR A 251 0.61 12.32 -8.29
N ARG A 252 -0.54 12.90 -7.91
CA ARG A 252 -0.65 14.34 -7.70
C ARG A 252 -0.30 14.66 -6.27
N ILE A 253 0.81 15.35 -6.10
CA ILE A 253 1.23 15.88 -4.80
C ILE A 253 0.36 17.09 -4.47
N GLU A 254 -0.03 17.21 -3.20
CA GLU A 254 -0.85 18.30 -2.67
C GLU A 254 -0.11 19.12 -1.61
N ALA A 255 0.83 18.48 -0.90
CA ALA A 255 1.71 19.15 0.05
C ALA A 255 3.06 18.45 0.13
N ILE A 256 4.11 19.24 0.41
CA ILE A 256 5.47 18.75 0.68
C ILE A 256 5.96 19.39 1.97
N TYR A 257 6.61 18.58 2.79
CA TYR A 257 7.26 18.98 4.02
C TYR A 257 8.73 18.56 3.98
N ILE A 258 9.61 19.50 4.29
CA ILE A 258 11.05 19.29 4.43
C ILE A 258 11.40 19.53 5.88
N ASP A 259 11.89 18.51 6.57
CA ASP A 259 12.05 18.49 8.03
C ASP A 259 10.78 18.98 8.74
N GLY A 260 9.61 18.53 8.29
CA GLY A 260 8.31 18.91 8.85
C GLY A 260 7.90 20.37 8.63
N LEU A 261 8.69 21.18 7.92
CA LEU A 261 8.34 22.53 7.49
C LEU A 261 7.72 22.51 6.09
N PRO A 262 6.60 23.21 5.85
CA PRO A 262 5.93 23.18 4.56
C PRO A 262 6.75 23.91 3.49
N VAL A 263 6.80 23.32 2.29
CA VAL A 263 7.24 24.01 1.08
C VAL A 263 6.10 24.92 0.60
N ASP A 264 6.41 26.16 0.22
CA ASP A 264 5.41 27.12 -0.25
C ASP A 264 4.72 26.60 -1.53
N PRO A 265 3.41 26.32 -1.50
CA PRO A 265 2.69 25.92 -2.70
C PRO A 265 2.54 27.06 -3.70
N GLY A 266 2.75 28.33 -3.31
CA GLY A 266 2.69 29.49 -4.21
C GLY A 266 3.94 29.73 -5.03
N ASP A 267 5.05 29.02 -4.76
CA ASP A 267 6.30 29.17 -5.50
C ASP A 267 6.10 28.76 -6.98
N PRO A 268 6.44 29.62 -7.96
CA PRO A 268 6.21 29.34 -9.38
C PRO A 268 6.92 28.10 -9.91
N ASP A 269 8.13 27.81 -9.42
CA ASP A 269 8.92 26.67 -9.88
C ASP A 269 8.39 25.37 -9.26
N VAL A 270 8.00 25.42 -7.98
CA VAL A 270 7.29 24.31 -7.32
C VAL A 270 5.95 24.03 -8.01
N GLN A 271 5.20 25.08 -8.37
CA GLN A 271 3.98 24.94 -9.16
C GLN A 271 4.25 24.23 -10.49
N ALA A 272 5.23 24.71 -11.27
CA ALA A 272 5.52 24.19 -12.60
C ALA A 272 6.02 22.73 -12.57
N ASP A 273 6.98 22.41 -11.69
CA ASP A 273 7.67 21.12 -11.77
C ASP A 273 7.01 20.01 -10.95
N ILE A 274 6.13 20.35 -10.01
CA ILE A 274 5.53 19.40 -9.07
C ILE A 274 4.02 19.42 -9.16
N TYR A 275 3.37 20.54 -8.85
CA TYR A 275 1.91 20.57 -8.74
C TYR A 275 1.19 20.51 -10.09
N GLN A 276 1.84 21.01 -11.15
CA GLN A 276 1.31 21.00 -12.51
C GLN A 276 1.92 19.88 -13.38
N ASN A 277 2.91 19.18 -12.87
CA ASN A 277 3.63 18.15 -13.61
C ASN A 277 3.11 16.75 -13.30
N SER A 278 3.27 15.85 -14.27
CA SER A 278 2.95 14.43 -14.11
C SER A 278 4.05 13.70 -13.36
N LEU A 279 3.96 13.65 -12.02
CA LEU A 279 4.86 12.85 -11.20
C LEU A 279 4.35 11.41 -11.04
N LEU A 280 5.26 10.43 -11.06
CA LEU A 280 4.95 9.00 -10.97
C LEU A 280 3.85 8.53 -11.94
N ALA A 281 3.90 8.97 -13.20
CA ALA A 281 2.95 8.51 -14.21
C ALA A 281 3.10 7.00 -14.47
N MET A 282 2.01 6.26 -14.26
CA MET A 282 1.92 4.82 -14.49
C MET A 282 0.96 4.52 -15.64
N ASP A 283 1.28 3.49 -16.43
CA ASP A 283 0.53 3.12 -17.63
C ASP A 283 -0.06 1.70 -17.50
N GLY A 284 -1.38 1.63 -17.41
CA GLY A 284 -2.15 0.40 -17.24
C GLY A 284 -2.26 -0.48 -18.49
N ARG A 285 -1.78 -0.03 -19.66
CA ARG A 285 -1.90 -0.81 -20.91
C ARG A 285 -1.22 -2.18 -20.85
N SER A 286 -0.18 -2.31 -20.03
CA SER A 286 0.50 -3.60 -19.80
C SER A 286 -0.36 -4.61 -19.04
N LEU A 287 -1.26 -4.15 -18.16
CA LEU A 287 -2.17 -4.99 -17.38
C LEU A 287 -3.50 -5.28 -18.08
N LEU A 288 -3.96 -4.32 -18.88
CA LEU A 288 -5.29 -4.31 -19.47
C LEU A 288 -5.19 -4.21 -20.99
N PRO A 289 -4.67 -5.25 -21.68
CA PRO A 289 -4.50 -5.22 -23.12
C PRO A 289 -5.87 -5.09 -23.81
N GLY A 290 -6.01 -4.08 -24.67
CA GLY A 290 -7.25 -3.81 -25.40
C GLY A 290 -8.29 -2.99 -24.63
N ALA A 291 -8.06 -2.63 -23.37
CA ALA A 291 -8.93 -1.71 -22.66
C ALA A 291 -8.80 -0.29 -23.23
N VAL A 292 -9.94 0.32 -23.54
CA VAL A 292 -10.01 1.72 -24.00
C VAL A 292 -9.73 2.68 -22.84
N ALA A 293 -10.15 2.30 -21.64
CA ALA A 293 -9.93 3.05 -20.42
C ALA A 293 -9.80 2.13 -19.19
N MET A 294 -9.17 2.64 -18.14
CA MET A 294 -8.90 1.96 -16.87
C MET A 294 -9.54 2.74 -15.72
N ARG A 295 -10.35 2.07 -14.91
CA ARG A 295 -10.76 2.58 -13.60
C ARG A 295 -9.77 2.14 -12.53
N TYR A 296 -9.63 2.94 -11.49
CA TYR A 296 -8.81 2.60 -10.34
C TYR A 296 -9.53 2.98 -9.04
N GLU A 297 -9.22 2.27 -7.97
CA GLU A 297 -9.66 2.58 -6.61
C GLU A 297 -8.47 2.49 -5.66
N GLN A 298 -8.26 3.54 -4.87
CA GLN A 298 -7.22 3.58 -3.87
C GLN A 298 -7.72 2.96 -2.57
N ASN A 299 -7.00 1.98 -2.05
CA ASN A 299 -7.33 1.26 -0.83
C ASN A 299 -6.14 1.30 0.14
N ASN A 300 -6.38 0.89 1.39
CA ASN A 300 -5.30 0.76 2.37
C ASN A 300 -4.31 -0.33 1.93
N GLY A 301 -3.12 0.10 1.50
CA GLY A 301 -2.03 -0.77 1.10
C GLY A 301 -2.06 -1.27 -0.34
N TYR A 302 -3.01 -0.87 -1.18
CA TYR A 302 -3.01 -1.23 -2.61
C TYR A 302 -3.83 -0.30 -3.50
N LEU A 303 -3.52 -0.26 -4.79
CA LEU A 303 -4.39 0.27 -5.84
C LEU A 303 -5.11 -0.88 -6.53
N TRP A 304 -6.43 -0.85 -6.58
CA TRP A 304 -7.21 -1.73 -7.43
C TRP A 304 -7.34 -1.12 -8.82
N LEU A 305 -7.14 -1.92 -9.86
CA LEU A 305 -7.12 -1.52 -11.26
C LEU A 305 -8.04 -2.46 -12.06
N ALA A 306 -8.89 -1.90 -12.91
CA ALA A 306 -9.81 -2.68 -13.74
C ALA A 306 -10.10 -1.97 -15.06
N PRO A 307 -10.53 -2.69 -16.11
CA PRO A 307 -11.03 -2.04 -17.31
C PRO A 307 -12.29 -1.26 -16.97
N GLU A 308 -12.42 -0.08 -17.56
CA GLU A 308 -13.68 0.66 -17.52
C GLU A 308 -14.67 -0.05 -18.47
N PRO A 309 -15.90 -0.36 -18.02
CA PRO A 309 -16.90 -0.94 -18.90
C PRO A 309 -17.20 0.03 -20.05
N PRO A 310 -17.46 -0.47 -21.28
CA PRO A 310 -17.91 0.40 -22.36
C PRO A 310 -19.19 1.13 -21.93
N GLU A 311 -19.25 2.43 -22.17
CA GLU A 311 -20.47 3.21 -21.90
C GLU A 311 -21.65 2.52 -22.62
N ALA A 312 -22.68 2.20 -21.85
CA ALA A 312 -23.93 1.68 -22.42
C ALA A 312 -24.60 2.83 -23.18
N ASN A 313 -24.45 2.83 -24.50
CA ASN A 313 -25.24 3.68 -25.40
C ASN A 313 -26.72 3.28 -25.38
#